data_AF-A0A429GBZ7-F1
#
_entry.id   AF-A0A429GBZ7-F1
#
_cell.length_a   1.000
_cell.length_b   1.000
_cell.length_c   1.000
_cell.angle_alpha   90.00
_cell.angle_beta   90.00
_cell.angle_gamma   90.00
#
_symmetry.space_group_name_H-M   'P 1'
#
loop_
_entity.id
_entity.type
_entity.pdbx_description
1 polymer ?
#
loop_
_entity_poly.entity_id
_entity_poly.type
_entity_poly.pdbx_seq_one_letter_code
_entity_poly.pdbx_strand_id
1 'polypeptide(L)'
;MGNPPTTGLTAETRELLTLIRDALDLPYAATPDGHERRKLLRNDNATRVVATLERVLEDETDLAIEVRVLRTILATDPVDYVTKDGEAGR
;
A
#
# COMPACT_ATOMS: atom_id res chain seq x y z
N MET A 1 -2.72 2.27 37.85
CA MET A 1 -2.96 2.98 36.58
C MET A 1 -2.77 1.96 35.47
N GLY A 2 -3.84 1.50 34.85
CA GLY A 2 -3.77 0.57 33.72
C GLY A 2 -3.42 1.35 32.45
N ASN A 3 -2.56 0.78 31.61
CA ASN A 3 -2.28 1.33 30.29
C ASN A 3 -3.61 1.58 29.54
N PRO A 4 -3.78 2.73 28.86
CA PRO A 4 -4.97 2.95 28.04
C PRO A 4 -5.05 1.85 26.98
N PRO A 5 -6.25 1.32 26.69
CA PRO A 5 -6.42 0.36 25.61
C PRO A 5 -5.92 1.04 24.33
N THR A 6 -5.05 0.36 23.59
CA THR A 6 -4.62 0.81 22.26
C THR A 6 -5.83 0.84 21.34
N THR A 7 -6.51 2.00 21.34
CA THR A 7 -7.21 2.70 20.25
C THR A 7 -8.20 1.88 19.42
N GLY A 8 -9.47 2.29 19.40
CA GLY A 8 -10.63 1.67 18.75
C GLY A 8 -10.61 1.55 17.22
N LEU A 9 -9.52 1.04 16.65
CA LEU A 9 -9.38 0.60 15.26
C LEU A 9 -9.61 -0.91 15.20
N THR A 10 -10.36 -1.37 14.20
CA THR A 10 -10.57 -2.80 13.95
C THR A 10 -9.31 -3.45 13.35
N ALA A 11 -9.29 -4.78 13.26
CA ALA A 11 -8.18 -5.50 12.65
C ALA A 11 -8.03 -5.13 11.16
N GLU A 12 -9.16 -4.99 10.47
CA GLU A 12 -9.26 -4.64 9.06
C GLU A 12 -8.76 -3.22 8.81
N THR A 13 -9.07 -2.26 9.70
CA THR A 13 -8.53 -0.90 9.59
C THR A 13 -7.01 -0.87 9.73
N ARG A 14 -6.45 -1.65 10.69
CA ARG A 14 -4.98 -1.74 10.84
C ARG A 14 -4.34 -2.37 9.61
N GLU A 15 -4.99 -3.36 9.03
CA GLU A 15 -4.50 -3.99 7.82
C GLU A 15 -4.53 -3.04 6.63
N LEU A 16 -5.64 -2.33 6.42
CA LEU A 16 -5.76 -1.31 5.37
C LEU A 16 -4.63 -0.28 5.48
N LEU A 17 -4.36 0.23 6.68
CA LEU A 17 -3.26 1.18 6.92
C LEU A 17 -1.89 0.58 6.60
N THR A 18 -1.70 -0.72 6.88
CA THR A 18 -0.45 -1.43 6.55
C THR A 18 -0.29 -1.54 5.03
N LEU A 19 -1.33 -1.95 4.32
CA LEU A 19 -1.32 -2.04 2.85
C LEU A 19 -1.07 -0.68 2.18
N ILE A 20 -1.69 0.39 2.69
CA ILE A 20 -1.47 1.75 2.19
C ILE A 20 -0.02 2.18 2.40
N ARG A 21 0.55 1.90 3.58
CA ARG A 21 1.95 2.19 3.85
C ARG A 21 2.84 1.45 2.85
N ASP A 22 2.67 0.14 2.71
CA ASP A 22 3.52 -0.69 1.86
C ASP A 22 3.40 -0.27 0.38
N ALA A 23 2.22 0.14 -0.07
CA ALA A 23 1.99 0.64 -1.43
C ALA A 23 2.75 1.95 -1.74
N LEU A 24 3.01 2.78 -0.72
CA LEU A 24 3.58 4.12 -0.88
C LEU A 24 5.05 4.22 -0.45
N ASP A 25 5.49 3.36 0.46
CA ASP A 25 6.84 3.29 1.05
C ASP A 25 7.79 2.42 0.20
N LEU A 26 7.83 2.70 -1.10
CA LEU A 26 8.65 1.93 -2.04
C LEU A 26 10.15 2.25 -1.83
N PRO A 27 11.05 1.25 -1.78
CA PRO A 27 12.47 1.45 -1.53
C PRO A 27 13.13 2.29 -2.63
N TYR A 28 14.22 2.99 -2.30
CA TYR A 28 14.90 3.87 -3.24
C TYR A 28 15.63 3.06 -4.35
N ALA A 29 15.41 3.42 -5.62
CA ALA A 29 16.04 2.75 -6.75
C ALA A 29 17.52 3.14 -6.93
N ALA A 30 18.38 2.22 -7.37
CA ALA A 30 19.81 2.50 -7.58
C ALA A 30 20.13 3.31 -8.84
N THR A 31 19.26 3.23 -9.85
CA THR A 31 19.52 3.74 -11.21
C THR A 31 18.47 4.77 -11.64
N PRO A 32 18.80 5.67 -12.61
CA PRO A 32 17.82 6.58 -13.20
C PRO A 32 16.59 5.87 -13.78
N ASP A 33 16.78 4.77 -14.51
CA ASP A 33 15.67 3.97 -15.04
C ASP A 33 14.82 3.36 -13.92
N GLY A 34 15.47 2.90 -12.84
CA GLY A 34 14.78 2.43 -11.64
C GLY A 34 13.99 3.54 -10.95
N HIS A 35 14.47 4.79 -10.98
CA HIS A 35 13.73 5.94 -10.44
C HIS A 35 12.44 6.22 -11.20
N GLU A 36 12.48 6.21 -12.53
CA GLU A 36 11.26 6.41 -13.33
C GLU A 36 10.28 5.25 -13.13
N ARG A 37 10.74 4.00 -13.11
CA ARG A 37 9.89 2.83 -12.80
C ARG A 37 9.27 2.91 -11.41
N ARG A 38 10.06 3.22 -10.37
CA ARG A 38 9.55 3.43 -9.01
C ARG A 38 8.53 4.55 -8.95
N LYS A 39 8.75 5.66 -9.67
CA LYS A 39 7.83 6.79 -9.71
C LYS A 39 6.50 6.42 -10.35
N LEU A 40 6.53 5.68 -11.47
CA LEU A 40 5.33 5.16 -12.11
C LEU A 40 4.57 4.22 -11.17
N LEU A 41 5.25 3.23 -10.58
CA LEU A 41 4.64 2.31 -9.63
C LEU A 41 4.01 3.04 -8.44
N ARG A 42 4.72 4.02 -7.85
CA ARG A 42 4.19 4.80 -6.72
C ARG A 42 2.92 5.56 -7.10
N ASN A 43 2.87 6.12 -8.31
CA ASN A 43 1.68 6.83 -8.78
C ASN A 43 0.51 5.87 -9.00
N ASP A 44 0.75 4.72 -9.62
CA ASP A 44 -0.28 3.70 -9.86
C ASP A 44 -0.83 3.15 -8.53
N ASN A 45 0.07 2.86 -7.58
CA ASN A 45 -0.30 2.45 -6.23
C ASN A 45 -1.09 3.54 -5.49
N ALA A 46 -0.71 4.81 -5.62
CA ALA A 46 -1.46 5.92 -5.03
C ALA A 46 -2.88 6.02 -5.62
N THR A 47 -3.04 5.87 -6.94
CA THR A 47 -4.36 5.85 -7.59
C THR A 47 -5.23 4.70 -7.06
N ARG A 48 -4.65 3.50 -6.91
CA ARG A 48 -5.37 2.33 -6.35
C ARG A 48 -5.80 2.56 -4.91
N VAL A 49 -4.89 3.09 -4.08
CA VAL A 49 -5.17 3.43 -2.68
C VAL A 49 -6.30 4.45 -2.57
N VAL A 50 -6.27 5.51 -3.37
CA VAL A 50 -7.32 6.55 -3.36
C VAL A 50 -8.67 5.95 -3.74
N ALA A 51 -8.73 5.16 -4.81
CA ALA A 51 -9.97 4.51 -5.23
C ALA A 51 -10.53 3.55 -4.15
N THR A 52 -9.66 2.79 -3.46
CA THR A 52 -10.09 1.95 -2.33
C THR A 52 -10.62 2.79 -1.16
N LEU A 53 -9.97 3.91 -0.82
CA LEU A 53 -10.43 4.80 0.24
C LEU A 53 -11.78 5.45 -0.08
N GLU A 54 -11.99 5.88 -1.32
CA GLU A 54 -13.27 6.44 -1.78
C GLU A 54 -14.40 5.41 -1.60
N ARG A 55 -14.21 4.17 -2.06
CA ARG A 55 -15.20 3.08 -1.92
C ARG A 55 -15.52 2.74 -0.46
N VAL A 56 -14.52 2.82 0.43
CA VAL A 56 -14.72 2.63 1.87
C VAL A 56 -15.45 3.80 2.50
N LEU A 57 -15.14 5.05 2.11
CA LEU A 57 -15.77 6.25 2.67
C LEU A 57 -17.21 6.46 2.19
N GLU A 58 -17.52 6.01 0.99
CA GLU A 58 -18.86 6.07 0.40
C GLU A 58 -19.76 4.91 0.88
N ASP A 59 -19.25 4.03 1.77
CA ASP A 59 -19.92 2.81 2.25
C ASP A 59 -20.44 1.91 1.10
N GLU A 60 -19.81 1.98 -0.08
CA GLU A 60 -20.22 1.18 -1.24
C GLU A 60 -19.94 -0.32 -1.05
N THR A 61 -19.00 -0.65 -0.15
CA THR A 61 -18.46 -1.99 0.05
C THR A 61 -18.00 -2.23 1.49
N ASP A 62 -18.01 -3.50 1.90
CA ASP A 62 -17.45 -3.91 3.19
C ASP A 62 -15.92 -3.71 3.21
N LEU A 63 -15.41 -3.09 4.28
CA LEU A 63 -13.99 -2.85 4.52
C LEU A 63 -13.14 -4.11 4.32
N ALA A 64 -13.62 -5.29 4.73
CA ALA A 64 -12.90 -6.54 4.58
C ALA A 64 -12.74 -6.96 3.11
N ILE A 65 -13.72 -6.64 2.26
CA ILE A 65 -13.66 -6.89 0.81
C ILE A 65 -12.60 -5.98 0.20
N GLU A 66 -12.66 -4.68 0.51
CA GLU A 66 -11.74 -3.68 -0.04
C GLU A 66 -10.29 -3.94 0.38
N VAL A 67 -10.07 -4.34 1.64
CA VAL A 67 -8.75 -4.80 2.11
C VAL A 67 -8.25 -5.98 1.30
N ARG A 68 -9.09 -6.99 1.04
CA ARG A 68 -8.71 -8.17 0.25
C ARG A 68 -8.41 -7.81 -1.21
N VAL A 69 -9.20 -6.92 -1.80
CA VAL A 69 -9.02 -6.44 -3.18
C VAL A 69 -7.70 -5.69 -3.30
N LEU A 70 -7.46 -4.70 -2.43
CA LEU A 70 -6.22 -3.92 -2.43
C LEU A 70 -5.00 -4.83 -2.22
N ARG A 71 -5.06 -5.76 -1.26
CA ARG A 71 -3.99 -6.75 -1.05
C ARG A 71 -3.70 -7.56 -2.31
N THR A 72 -4.74 -7.99 -3.02
CA THR A 72 -4.59 -8.77 -4.26
C THR A 72 -3.95 -7.92 -5.35
N ILE A 73 -4.44 -6.69 -5.55
CA ILE A 73 -3.90 -5.78 -6.58
C ILE A 73 -2.42 -5.49 -6.32
N LEU A 74 -2.04 -5.14 -5.09
CA LEU A 74 -0.64 -4.88 -4.72
C LEU A 74 0.26 -6.11 -4.88
N ALA A 75 -0.28 -7.32 -4.71
CA ALA A 75 0.47 -8.56 -4.92
C ALA A 75 0.64 -8.94 -6.41
N THR A 76 -0.21 -8.43 -7.31
CA THR A 76 -0.24 -8.86 -8.73
C THR A 76 0.71 -8.05 -9.60
N ASP A 77 1.21 -6.90 -9.12
CA ASP A 77 1.98 -5.95 -9.92
C ASP A 77 3.37 -5.64 -9.33
N PRO A 78 4.24 -6.66 -9.15
CA PRO A 78 5.60 -6.42 -8.69
C PRO A 78 6.40 -5.74 -9.82
N VAL A 79 6.66 -4.44 -9.70
CA VAL A 79 7.63 -3.78 -10.57
C VAL A 79 9.01 -4.07 -10.00
N ASP A 80 9.69 -5.06 -10.58
CA ASP A 80 11.07 -5.36 -10.21
C ASP A 80 11.98 -4.20 -10.67
N TYR A 81 12.54 -3.49 -9.69
CA TYR A 81 13.65 -2.55 -9.92
C TYR A 81 14.74 -2.75 -8.87
N VAL A 82 16.00 -2.53 -9.24
CA VAL A 82 17.13 -2.73 -8.33
C VAL A 82 17.19 -1.56 -7.34
N THR A 83 17.16 -1.86 -6.05
CA THR A 83 17.38 -0.87 -4.97
C THR A 83 18.86 -0.57 -4.84
N LYS A 84 19.19 0.54 -4.15
CA LYS A 84 20.58 0.91 -3.85
C LYS A 84 21.40 -0.19 -3.17
N ASP A 85 20.72 -1.09 -2.45
CA ASP A 85 21.35 -2.18 -1.71
C ASP A 85 21.53 -3.47 -2.55
N GLY A 86 21.15 -3.43 -3.84
CA GLY A 86 21.23 -4.58 -4.75
C GLY A 86 20.07 -5.56 -4.62
N GLU A 87 19.05 -5.23 -3.84
CA GLU A 87 17.85 -6.04 -3.67
C GLU A 87 16.79 -5.70 -4.73
N ALA A 88 15.85 -6.63 -4.94
CA ALA A 88 14.65 -6.33 -5.71
C ALA A 88 13.74 -5.42 -4.88
N GLY A 89 13.52 -4.20 -5.37
CA GLY A 89 12.53 -3.28 -4.84
C GLY A 89 11.13 -3.73 -5.24
N ARG A 90 10.18 -3.56 -4.32
CA ARG A 90 8.76 -3.82 -4.52
C ARG A 90 7.96 -2.59 -4.16
#